data_AF-A0A2U3P2V2-F1
#
_entry.id   AF-A0A2U3P2V2-F1
#
_cell.length_a   1.000
_cell.length_b   1.000
_cell.length_c   1.000
_cell.angle_alpha   90.00
_cell.angle_beta   90.00
_cell.angle_gamma   90.00
#
_symmetry.space_group_name_H-M   'P 1'
#
loop_
_entity.id
_entity.type
_entity.pdbx_description
1 polymer ?
#
loop_
_entity_poly.entity_id
_entity_poly.type
_entity_poly.pdbx_seq_one_letter_code
_entity_poly.pdbx_strand_id
1 'polypeptide(L)'
;MTGQPDSPTGPSFERDVHPMFREKDRDSMLKAFDLWSHSDVQAHQDAILERLRDGTMPCDGAWPPEHVAVFQRWIANGSAP
;
A
#
# COMPACT_ATOMS: atom_id res chain seq x y z
N MET A 1 9.77 27.23 3.07
CA MET A 1 8.53 26.47 2.78
C MET A 1 8.74 25.10 3.40
N THR A 2 7.80 24.70 4.23
CA THR A 2 7.93 23.90 5.45
C THR A 2 8.71 22.61 5.28
N GLY A 3 9.78 22.44 6.07
CA GLY A 3 10.42 21.16 6.27
C GLY A 3 9.50 20.23 7.06
N GLN A 4 9.42 18.98 6.64
CA GLN A 4 8.98 17.91 7.52
C GLN A 4 10.06 16.82 7.41
N PRO A 5 10.68 16.45 8.54
CA PRO A 5 11.85 15.60 8.55
C PRO A 5 11.45 14.20 8.09
N ASP A 6 12.32 13.57 7.31
CA ASP A 6 12.53 12.13 7.35
C ASP A 6 12.40 11.68 8.82
N SER A 7 11.27 11.06 9.15
CA SER A 7 11.20 10.26 10.36
C SER A 7 12.21 9.13 10.16
N PRO A 8 13.12 8.86 11.09
CA PRO A 8 14.08 7.74 10.97
C PRO A 8 13.40 6.35 10.99
N THR A 9 12.07 6.32 10.95
CA THR A 9 11.19 5.16 10.82
C THR A 9 10.36 5.41 9.57
N GLY A 10 10.59 4.64 8.50
CA GLY A 10 9.86 4.77 7.23
C GLY A 10 8.34 4.60 7.36
N PRO A 11 7.58 4.67 6.25
CA PRO A 11 6.14 4.38 6.27
C PRO A 11 5.91 2.96 6.84
N SER A 12 4.82 2.79 7.58
CA SER A 12 4.40 1.53 8.21
C SER A 12 3.10 1.03 7.61
N PHE A 13 2.84 -0.28 7.72
CA PHE A 13 1.62 -0.84 7.16
C PHE A 13 0.38 -0.28 7.85
N GLU A 14 0.28 -0.37 9.17
CA GLU A 14 -0.92 0.05 9.90
C GLU A 14 -1.22 1.55 9.77
N ARG A 15 -0.17 2.37 9.68
CA ARG A 15 -0.28 3.83 9.76
C ARG A 15 -0.42 4.50 8.40
N ASP A 16 0.27 3.98 7.39
CA ASP A 16 0.37 4.60 6.07
C ASP A 16 -0.31 3.75 4.99
N VAL A 17 -0.17 2.42 4.99
CA VAL A 17 -0.67 1.54 3.91
C VAL A 17 -2.12 1.10 4.13
N HIS A 18 -2.43 0.61 5.32
CA HIS A 18 -3.75 0.12 5.72
C HIS A 18 -4.88 1.13 5.45
N PRO A 19 -4.78 2.42 5.86
CA PRO A 19 -5.83 3.40 5.57
C PRO A 19 -5.99 3.75 4.08
N MET A 20 -5.01 3.42 3.22
CA MET A 20 -5.15 3.60 1.76
C MET A 20 -6.04 2.52 1.13
N PHE A 21 -6.10 1.33 1.73
CA PHE A 21 -6.99 0.25 1.29
C PHE A 21 -8.38 0.45 1.86
N ARG A 22 -9.33 0.83 1.00
CA ARG A 22 -10.73 0.98 1.41
C ARG A 22 -11.36 -0.40 1.62
N GLU A 23 -12.41 -0.45 2.43
CA GLU A 23 -13.17 -1.68 2.67
C GLU A 23 -13.60 -2.38 1.36
N LYS A 24 -14.01 -1.61 0.35
CA LYS A 24 -14.39 -2.14 -0.96
C LYS A 24 -13.22 -2.77 -1.74
N ASP A 25 -12.02 -2.20 -1.59
CA ASP A 25 -10.81 -2.75 -2.20
C ASP A 25 -10.46 -4.08 -1.54
N ARG A 26 -10.56 -4.14 -0.20
CA ARG A 26 -10.42 -5.37 0.59
C ARG A 26 -11.45 -6.42 0.19
N ASP A 27 -12.73 -6.09 0.16
CA ASP A 27 -13.81 -7.02 -0.18
C ASP A 27 -13.60 -7.67 -1.57
N SER A 28 -13.19 -6.86 -2.54
CA SER A 28 -12.87 -7.34 -3.89
C SER A 28 -11.67 -8.31 -3.92
N MET A 29 -10.73 -8.15 -2.98
CA MET A 29 -9.50 -8.92 -2.87
C MET A 29 -9.56 -10.07 -1.89
N LEU A 30 -10.51 -10.08 -0.93
CA LEU A 30 -10.69 -11.13 0.08
C LEU A 30 -10.78 -12.54 -0.51
N LYS A 31 -11.19 -12.66 -1.77
CA LYS A 31 -11.19 -13.93 -2.52
C LYS A 31 -9.80 -14.48 -2.85
N ALA A 32 -8.76 -13.65 -2.79
CA ALA A 32 -7.37 -14.01 -3.06
C ALA A 32 -6.49 -13.85 -1.81
N PHE A 33 -6.54 -12.69 -1.15
CA PHE A 33 -5.79 -12.38 0.07
C PHE A 33 -6.37 -11.14 0.78
N ASP A 34 -6.06 -10.95 2.06
CA ASP A 34 -6.61 -9.83 2.84
C ASP A 34 -5.70 -8.59 2.75
N LEU A 35 -6.20 -7.50 2.16
CA LEU A 35 -5.47 -6.22 2.04
C LEU A 35 -5.26 -5.48 3.38
N TRP A 36 -5.93 -5.93 4.45
CA TRP A 36 -5.71 -5.44 5.81
C TRP A 36 -4.83 -6.37 6.65
N SER A 37 -4.43 -7.51 6.10
CA SER A 37 -3.44 -8.40 6.70
C SER A 37 -2.04 -7.99 6.25
N HIS A 38 -1.22 -7.52 7.19
CA HIS A 38 0.18 -7.17 6.93
C HIS A 38 0.93 -8.33 6.26
N SER A 39 0.77 -9.55 6.77
CA SER A 39 1.43 -10.75 6.25
C SER A 39 1.04 -11.05 4.79
N ASP A 40 -0.25 -10.95 4.47
CA ASP A 40 -0.74 -11.15 3.10
C ASP A 40 -0.23 -10.05 2.16
N VAL A 41 -0.32 -8.78 2.58
CA VAL A 41 0.14 -7.64 1.78
C VAL A 41 1.64 -7.69 1.58
N GLN A 42 2.42 -8.04 2.61
CA GLN A 42 3.88 -8.21 2.51
C GLN A 42 4.23 -9.36 1.57
N ALA A 43 3.54 -10.51 1.66
CA ALA A 43 3.77 -11.65 0.78
C ALA A 43 3.44 -11.35 -0.70
N HIS A 44 2.50 -10.45 -0.94
CA HIS A 44 2.03 -10.08 -2.29
C HIS A 44 2.45 -8.68 -2.75
N GLN A 45 3.32 -8.00 -2.01
CA GLN A 45 3.61 -6.57 -2.17
C GLN A 45 4.09 -6.19 -3.57
N ASP A 46 4.95 -6.99 -4.19
CA ASP A 46 5.47 -6.74 -5.54
C ASP A 46 4.33 -6.80 -6.57
N ALA A 47 3.49 -7.84 -6.49
CA ALA A 47 2.36 -8.02 -7.38
C ALA A 47 1.25 -6.98 -7.16
N ILE A 48 1.12 -6.44 -5.94
CA ILE A 48 0.23 -5.31 -5.64
C ILE A 48 0.80 -4.04 -6.24
N LEU A 49 2.09 -3.76 -6.04
CA LEU A 49 2.77 -2.58 -6.57
C LEU A 49 2.69 -2.52 -8.09
N GLU A 50 2.90 -3.64 -8.77
CA GLU A 50 2.75 -3.72 -10.23
C GLU A 50 1.33 -3.33 -10.69
N ARG A 51 0.29 -3.89 -10.05
CA ARG A 51 -1.11 -3.56 -10.39
C ARG A 51 -1.50 -2.13 -10.06
N LEU A 52 -0.95 -1.58 -8.98
CA LEU A 52 -1.13 -0.17 -8.61
C LEU A 52 -0.47 0.75 -9.64
N ARG A 53 0.73 0.41 -10.14
CA ARG A 53 1.44 1.17 -11.18
C ARG A 53 0.77 1.07 -12.55
N ASP A 54 0.24 -0.10 -12.86
CA ASP A 54 -0.53 -0.36 -14.08
C ASP A 54 -1.91 0.34 -14.04
N GLY A 55 -2.38 0.72 -12.85
CA GLY A 55 -3.67 1.38 -12.65
C GLY A 55 -4.87 0.44 -12.81
N THR A 56 -4.63 -0.86 -12.94
CA THR A 56 -5.66 -1.91 -12.96
C THR A 56 -6.18 -2.25 -11.57
N MET A 57 -5.51 -1.77 -10.52
CA MET A 57 -6.02 -1.78 -9.15
C MET A 57 -5.93 -0.38 -8.50
N PRO A 58 -6.89 -0.07 -7.60
CA PRO A 58 -8.06 -0.89 -7.24
C PRO A 58 -9.20 -0.86 -8.29
N CYS A 59 -10.16 -1.79 -8.15
CA CYS A 59 -11.30 -2.03 -9.06
C CYS A 59 -12.19 -0.79 -9.31
N ASP A 60 -12.10 0.23 -8.46
CA ASP A 60 -12.90 1.46 -8.52
C ASP A 60 -12.15 2.65 -9.15
N GLY A 61 -10.85 2.49 -9.44
CA GLY A 61 -10.01 3.54 -10.02
C GLY A 61 -8.61 3.52 -9.44
N ALA A 62 -7.61 3.74 -10.29
CA ALA A 62 -6.20 3.75 -9.92
C ALA A 62 -5.90 4.70 -8.75
N TRP A 63 -5.01 4.28 -7.86
CA TRP A 63 -4.49 5.16 -6.82
C TRP A 63 -3.75 6.36 -7.42
N PRO A 64 -3.79 7.53 -6.76
CA PRO A 64 -2.96 8.64 -7.17
C PRO A 64 -1.47 8.26 -7.02
N PRO A 65 -0.59 8.80 -7.87
CA PRO A 65 0.83 8.43 -7.90
C PRO A 65 1.55 8.65 -6.56
N GLU A 66 1.06 9.59 -5.74
CA GLU A 66 1.55 9.82 -4.38
C GLU A 66 1.31 8.63 -3.44
N HIS A 67 0.14 7.98 -3.49
CA HIS A 67 -0.15 6.79 -2.68
C HIS A 67 0.68 5.60 -3.16
N VAL A 68 0.85 5.43 -4.48
CA VAL A 68 1.72 4.39 -5.05
C VAL A 68 3.17 4.60 -4.59
N ALA A 69 3.64 5.84 -4.54
CA ALA A 69 4.98 6.17 -4.04
C ALA A 69 5.15 5.86 -2.54
N VAL A 70 4.12 6.06 -1.72
CA VAL A 70 4.13 5.66 -0.29
C VAL A 70 4.21 4.15 -0.15
N PHE A 71 3.40 3.40 -0.90
CA PHE A 71 3.44 1.94 -0.91
C PHE A 71 4.81 1.41 -1.37
N GLN A 72 5.38 2.00 -2.43
CA GLN A 72 6.72 1.66 -2.90
C GLN A 72 7.80 1.96 -1.84
N ARG A 73 7.68 3.09 -1.12
CA ARG A 73 8.58 3.41 -0.02
C ARG A 73 8.46 2.43 1.14
N TRP A 74 7.25 1.98 1.46
CA TRP A 74 7.00 0.97 2.48
C TRP A 74 7.72 -0.36 2.16
N ILE A 75 7.60 -0.82 0.91
CA ILE A 75 8.34 -2.00 0.43
C ILE A 75 9.85 -1.78 0.54
N ALA A 76 10.35 -0.63 0.10
CA ALA A 76 11.77 -0.28 0.18
C ALA A 76 12.32 -0.21 1.61
N ASN A 77 11.46 0.02 2.61
CA ASN A 77 11.80 0.03 4.03
C ASN A 77 11.72 -1.37 4.69
N GLY A 78 11.53 -2.43 3.90
CA GLY A 78 11.42 -3.80 4.41
C GLY A 78 10.02 -4.14 4.93
N SER A 79 9.01 -3.38 4.52
CA SER A 79 7.60 -3.71 4.73
C SER A 79 7.25 -3.83 6.21
N ALA A 80 7.59 -2.77 6.96
CA ALA A 80 7.35 -2.68 8.39
C ALA A 80 5.85 -2.83 8.73
N PRO A 81 5.48 -3.56 9.79
CA PRO A 81 4.11 -3.56 10.29
C PRO A 81 3.62 -2.15 10.62
#